data_AF-A0A7W9U3V0-F1
#
_entry.id   AF-A0A7W9U3V0-F1
#
_cell.length_a   1.000
_cell.length_b   1.000
_cell.length_c   1.000
_cell.angle_alpha   90.00
_cell.angle_beta   90.00
_cell.angle_gamma   90.00
#
_symmetry.space_group_name_H-M   'P 1'
#
loop_
_entity.id
_entity.type
_entity.pdbx_description
1 polymer ?
#
loop_
_entity_poly.entity_id
_entity_poly.type
_entity_poly.pdbx_seq_one_letter_code
_entity_poly.pdbx_strand_id
1 'polypeptide(L)'
;MTASTKDRTPGPVKARKSAAQNTAPDSATTDAVGASSRREPDVRFRMRVIQHETVALGPGKVTLLEAVRDHGSISAAARSLNMSYRRAWLLMDELNRALESPATVSEHGGQSGGGSTLTAVGEEIIRLYRGIEARAAAACAPEIAALTKLVKG
;
A
#
# COMPACT_ATOMS: atom_id res chain seq x y z
N MET A 1 61.60 20.17 9.68
CA MET A 1 60.15 20.06 9.44
C MET A 1 59.91 18.78 8.65
N THR A 2 59.09 17.81 9.00
CA THR A 2 58.28 17.44 10.18
C THR A 2 58.04 15.95 9.98
N ALA A 3 58.18 15.18 11.04
CA ALA A 3 57.84 13.77 11.07
C ALA A 3 56.35 13.55 10.78
N SER A 4 55.98 12.37 10.26
CA SER A 4 54.73 11.75 10.69
C SER A 4 54.78 10.24 10.56
N THR A 5 54.31 9.63 11.64
CA THR A 5 54.40 8.25 12.09
C THR A 5 53.08 7.52 11.83
N LYS A 6 53.14 6.26 11.38
CA LYS A 6 52.30 5.13 11.85
C LYS A 6 52.74 3.87 11.09
N ASP A 7 53.42 2.88 11.67
CA ASP A 7 53.20 2.09 12.89
C ASP A 7 51.96 1.17 12.84
N ARG A 8 52.29 -0.14 12.79
CA ARG A 8 51.58 -1.36 13.26
C ARG A 8 50.21 -1.67 12.63
N THR A 9 49.96 -2.88 12.13
CA THR A 9 49.76 -4.10 12.95
C THR A 9 49.87 -5.40 12.10
N PRO A 10 50.38 -6.52 12.65
CA PRO A 10 50.48 -7.83 12.00
C PRO A 10 49.15 -8.61 12.06
N GLY A 11 48.87 -9.56 11.17
CA GLY A 11 49.12 -10.99 11.41
C GLY A 11 47.83 -11.85 11.30
N PRO A 12 47.91 -13.19 11.18
CA PRO A 12 46.97 -13.98 10.38
C PRO A 12 46.19 -15.08 11.16
N VAL A 13 45.45 -15.94 10.42
CA VAL A 13 45.19 -17.39 10.67
C VAL A 13 43.86 -17.85 11.33
N LYS A 14 43.03 -18.48 10.47
CA LYS A 14 42.24 -19.76 10.54
C LYS A 14 41.32 -20.18 11.71
N ALA A 15 40.27 -20.89 11.24
CA ALA A 15 39.55 -22.05 11.82
C ALA A 15 38.41 -21.72 12.82
N ARG A 16 37.27 -22.43 12.88
CA ARG A 16 37.03 -23.88 12.82
C ARG A 16 35.57 -24.24 12.42
N LYS A 17 35.39 -25.48 11.96
CA LYS A 17 34.12 -26.26 11.85
C LYS A 17 33.49 -26.56 13.22
N SER A 18 32.16 -26.66 13.27
CA SER A 18 31.36 -27.69 14.00
C SER A 18 29.87 -27.47 13.63
N ALA A 19 29.12 -28.37 12.98
CA ALA A 19 28.71 -29.74 13.32
C ALA A 19 27.82 -29.84 14.57
N ALA A 20 26.51 -29.99 14.33
CA ALA A 20 25.44 -30.69 15.09
C ALA A 20 24.13 -30.35 14.35
N GLN A 21 23.48 -31.17 13.51
CA GLN A 21 23.00 -32.54 13.72
C GLN A 21 22.44 -32.75 15.12
N ASN A 22 21.12 -32.58 15.26
CA ASN A 22 20.38 -33.42 16.17
C ASN A 22 19.01 -33.78 15.59
N THR A 23 18.69 -35.04 15.81
CA THR A 23 17.70 -35.92 15.19
C THR A 23 16.28 -35.70 15.69
N ALA A 24 15.31 -36.03 14.83
CA ALA A 24 13.93 -36.30 15.22
C ALA A 24 13.83 -37.41 16.28
N PRO A 25 12.68 -37.52 16.94
CA PRO A 25 11.93 -38.77 16.72
C PRO A 25 10.44 -38.56 16.41
N ASP A 26 9.94 -39.62 15.78
CA ASP A 26 8.63 -39.84 15.18
C ASP A 26 7.48 -40.04 16.17
N SER A 27 6.28 -39.88 15.62
CA SER A 27 5.00 -40.50 16.01
C SER A 27 4.26 -39.99 17.25
N ALA A 28 3.11 -39.36 17.01
CA ALA A 28 1.80 -40.01 17.09
C ALA A 28 0.70 -39.05 17.58
N THR A 29 -0.43 -39.10 16.87
CA THR A 29 -1.79 -38.97 17.42
C THR A 29 -2.34 -37.54 17.55
N THR A 30 -3.07 -37.16 16.49
CA THR A 30 -4.52 -36.91 16.56
C THR A 30 -5.01 -35.46 16.46
N ASP A 31 -5.87 -35.29 15.45
CA ASP A 31 -6.99 -34.36 15.32
C ASP A 31 -6.73 -32.86 15.24
N ALA A 32 -6.67 -32.38 13.99
CA ALA A 32 -7.45 -31.20 13.58
C ALA A 32 -7.64 -31.16 12.05
N VAL A 33 -8.19 -32.23 11.46
CA VAL A 33 -8.97 -32.06 10.22
C VAL A 33 -10.33 -31.53 10.66
N GLY A 34 -10.54 -30.22 10.59
CA GLY A 34 -11.86 -29.66 10.86
C GLY A 34 -11.86 -28.27 11.48
N ALA A 35 -11.69 -27.24 10.65
CA ALA A 35 -12.50 -26.03 10.78
C ALA A 35 -12.64 -25.43 9.38
N SER A 36 -13.80 -25.64 8.75
CA SER A 36 -14.29 -24.71 7.74
C SER A 36 -14.33 -23.35 8.40
N SER A 37 -13.28 -22.54 8.22
CA SER A 37 -13.26 -21.17 8.70
C SER A 37 -14.34 -20.44 7.92
N ARG A 38 -15.53 -20.26 8.49
CA ARG A 38 -16.47 -19.27 7.97
C ARG A 38 -15.68 -17.98 7.88
N ARG A 39 -15.36 -17.56 6.66
CA ARG A 39 -14.71 -16.27 6.44
C ARG A 39 -15.67 -15.24 6.99
N GLU A 40 -15.23 -14.49 7.98
CA GLU A 40 -16.01 -13.37 8.50
C GLU A 40 -16.34 -12.45 7.33
N PRO A 41 -17.57 -11.93 7.23
CA PRO A 41 -17.95 -11.03 6.15
C PRO A 41 -17.02 -9.81 6.11
N ASP A 42 -16.39 -9.57 4.97
CA ASP A 42 -15.56 -8.39 4.74
C ASP A 42 -16.45 -7.16 4.45
N VAL A 43 -16.47 -6.21 5.38
CA VAL A 43 -17.29 -4.99 5.29
C VAL A 43 -16.43 -3.83 4.83
N ARG A 44 -16.82 -3.21 3.71
CA ARG A 44 -16.07 -2.09 3.12
C ARG A 44 -16.98 -0.88 2.89
N PHE A 45 -16.65 0.25 3.51
CA PHE A 45 -17.20 1.54 3.11
C PHE A 45 -16.64 1.94 1.75
N ARG A 46 -17.48 2.53 0.89
CA ARG A 46 -17.04 3.13 -0.37
C ARG A 46 -17.74 4.46 -0.57
N MET A 47 -17.07 5.53 -0.19
CA MET A 47 -17.56 6.88 -0.44
C MET A 47 -17.26 7.31 -1.88
N ARG A 48 -18.20 8.00 -2.53
CA ARG A 48 -18.01 8.67 -3.82
C ARG A 48 -18.55 10.08 -3.75
N VAL A 49 -17.80 11.03 -4.31
CA VAL A 49 -18.24 12.40 -4.55
C VAL A 49 -18.60 12.51 -6.02
N ILE A 50 -19.85 12.90 -6.31
CA ILE A 50 -20.38 13.03 -7.67
C ILE A 50 -20.60 14.50 -7.98
N GLN A 51 -20.14 14.95 -9.14
CA GLN A 51 -20.35 16.30 -9.64
C GLN A 51 -20.72 16.23 -11.13
N HIS A 52 -21.81 16.91 -11.51
CA HIS A 52 -22.33 16.96 -12.89
C HIS A 52 -22.34 15.58 -13.58
N GLU A 53 -22.95 14.58 -12.93
CA GLU A 53 -23.03 13.18 -13.41
C GLU A 53 -21.71 12.38 -13.46
N THR A 54 -20.59 12.94 -12.98
CA THR A 54 -19.28 12.26 -12.96
C THR A 54 -18.79 11.99 -11.54
N VAL A 55 -18.07 10.89 -11.34
CA VAL A 55 -17.43 10.59 -10.05
C VAL A 55 -16.13 11.40 -9.95
N ALA A 56 -16.20 12.58 -9.33
CA ALA A 56 -15.06 13.45 -9.07
C ALA A 56 -14.01 12.78 -8.17
N LEU A 57 -14.46 12.16 -7.08
CA LEU A 57 -13.59 11.47 -6.12
C LEU A 57 -14.21 10.15 -5.67
N GLY A 58 -13.38 9.12 -5.48
CA GLY A 58 -13.84 7.83 -5.00
C GLY A 58 -12.69 6.84 -4.78
N PRO A 59 -13.00 5.59 -4.43
CA PRO A 59 -12.02 4.65 -3.90
C PRO A 59 -10.91 4.35 -4.93
N GLY A 60 -11.25 4.22 -6.21
CA GLY A 60 -10.26 3.96 -7.26
C GLY A 60 -9.25 5.11 -7.46
N LYS A 61 -9.71 6.36 -7.35
CA LYS A 61 -8.85 7.55 -7.46
C LYS A 61 -7.96 7.69 -6.22
N VAL A 62 -8.50 7.43 -5.02
CA VAL A 62 -7.72 7.45 -3.76
C VAL A 62 -6.68 6.35 -3.72
N THR A 63 -7.04 5.12 -4.10
CA THR A 63 -6.06 4.01 -4.21
C THR A 63 -4.97 4.31 -5.24
N LEU A 64 -5.30 5.00 -6.33
CA LEU A 64 -4.28 5.44 -7.29
C LEU A 64 -3.35 6.50 -6.70
N LEU A 65 -3.86 7.49 -5.95
CA LEU A 65 -3.02 8.48 -5.27
C LEU A 65 -2.08 7.82 -4.26
N GLU A 66 -2.57 6.87 -3.46
CA GLU A 66 -1.75 6.09 -2.52
C GLU A 66 -0.63 5.34 -3.25
N ALA A 67 -0.94 4.67 -4.36
CA ALA A 67 0.06 3.98 -5.16
C ALA A 67 1.07 4.95 -5.81
N VAL A 68 0.66 6.16 -6.20
CA VAL A 68 1.58 7.18 -6.71
C VAL A 68 2.50 7.67 -5.60
N ARG A 69 2.00 7.89 -4.37
CA ARG A 69 2.83 8.21 -3.21
C ARG A 69 3.88 7.15 -2.95
N ASP A 70 3.50 5.88 -3.01
CA ASP A 70 4.36 4.76 -2.64
C ASP A 70 5.38 4.40 -3.75
N HIS A 71 5.07 4.72 -5.02
CA HIS A 71 5.88 4.31 -6.18
C HIS A 71 6.46 5.46 -7.03
N GLY A 72 6.13 6.71 -6.73
CA GLY A 72 6.74 7.91 -7.34
C GLY A 72 6.38 8.17 -8.81
N SER A 73 5.48 7.40 -9.42
CA SER A 73 4.98 7.68 -10.78
C SER A 73 3.65 6.99 -11.07
N ILE A 74 2.87 7.57 -11.99
CA ILE A 74 1.60 6.97 -12.47
C ILE A 74 1.85 5.63 -13.15
N SER A 75 2.97 5.47 -13.87
CA SER A 75 3.29 4.21 -14.56
C SER A 75 3.65 3.08 -13.59
N ALA A 76 4.35 3.37 -12.50
CA ALA A 76 4.65 2.40 -11.45
C ALA A 76 3.40 2.07 -10.62
N ALA A 77 2.58 3.08 -10.28
CA ALA A 77 1.30 2.89 -9.62
C ALA A 77 0.33 2.02 -10.45
N ALA A 78 0.26 2.23 -11.77
CA ALA A 78 -0.57 1.41 -12.65
C ALA A 78 -0.14 -0.07 -12.60
N ARG A 79 1.17 -0.33 -12.64
CA ARG A 79 1.73 -1.69 -12.54
C ARG A 79 1.45 -2.34 -11.19
N SER A 80 1.61 -1.61 -10.08
CA SER A 80 1.35 -2.17 -8.74
C SER A 80 -0.13 -2.48 -8.52
N LEU A 81 -1.02 -1.69 -9.12
CA LEU A 81 -2.48 -1.89 -9.06
C LEU A 81 -3.01 -2.83 -10.15
N ASN A 82 -2.14 -3.51 -10.89
CA ASN A 82 -2.49 -4.43 -11.98
C ASN A 82 -3.49 -3.81 -12.98
N MET A 83 -3.27 -2.55 -13.37
CA MET A 83 -4.08 -1.85 -14.36
C MET A 83 -3.24 -1.24 -15.48
N SER A 84 -3.87 -0.99 -16.63
CA SER A 84 -3.17 -0.34 -17.74
C SER A 84 -2.79 1.10 -17.39
N TYR A 85 -1.64 1.55 -17.90
CA TYR A 85 -1.22 2.94 -17.76
C TYR A 85 -2.32 3.91 -18.23
N ARG A 86 -2.96 3.63 -19.37
CA ARG A 86 -4.08 4.44 -19.90
C ARG A 86 -5.21 4.60 -18.88
N ARG A 87 -5.57 3.55 -18.15
CA ARG A 87 -6.61 3.61 -17.12
C ARG A 87 -6.18 4.48 -15.93
N ALA A 88 -4.95 4.30 -15.44
CA ALA A 88 -4.42 5.12 -14.35
C ALA A 88 -4.37 6.60 -14.75
N TRP A 89 -3.90 6.89 -15.96
CA TRP A 89 -3.87 8.24 -16.50
C TRP A 89 -5.27 8.87 -16.58
N LEU A 90 -6.27 8.16 -17.11
CA LEU A 90 -7.65 8.66 -17.16
C LEU A 90 -8.23 8.97 -15.77
N LEU A 91 -7.98 8.11 -14.78
CA LEU A 91 -8.43 8.35 -13.41
C LEU A 91 -7.76 9.58 -12.78
N MET A 92 -6.46 9.76 -13.02
CA MET A 92 -5.72 10.91 -12.52
C MET A 92 -6.14 12.21 -13.22
N ASP A 93 -6.34 12.16 -14.54
CA ASP A 93 -6.83 13.29 -15.34
C ASP A 93 -8.22 13.73 -14.88
N GLU A 94 -9.17 12.79 -14.77
CA GLU A 94 -10.51 13.07 -14.25
C GLU A 94 -10.48 13.67 -12.85
N LEU A 95 -9.63 13.15 -11.96
CA LEU A 95 -9.47 13.68 -10.62
C LEU A 95 -8.97 15.13 -10.67
N ASN A 96 -7.86 15.39 -11.37
CA ASN A 96 -7.26 16.72 -11.44
C ASN A 96 -8.21 17.75 -12.06
N ARG A 97 -9.02 17.37 -13.04
CA ARG A 97 -10.02 18.25 -13.68
C ARG A 97 -11.19 18.59 -12.76
N ALA A 98 -11.45 17.78 -11.74
CA ALA A 98 -12.49 18.01 -10.75
C ALA A 98 -12.00 18.83 -9.53
N LEU A 99 -10.71 19.14 -9.44
CA LEU A 99 -10.11 19.85 -8.32
C LEU A 99 -9.73 21.28 -8.72
N GLU A 100 -9.80 22.22 -7.77
CA GLU A 100 -9.30 23.58 -7.95
C GLU A 100 -7.76 23.63 -8.12
N SER A 101 -7.07 22.62 -7.59
CA SER A 101 -5.62 22.45 -7.71
C SER A 101 -5.29 20.98 -7.87
N PRO A 102 -4.32 20.61 -8.73
CA PRO A 102 -4.08 19.23 -9.09
C PRO A 102 -3.59 18.42 -7.89
N ALA A 103 -3.99 17.15 -7.82
CA ALA A 103 -3.54 16.19 -6.82
C ALA A 103 -2.11 15.67 -7.06
N THR A 104 -1.62 15.82 -8.29
CA THR A 104 -0.27 15.41 -8.70
C THR A 104 0.42 16.49 -9.50
N VAL A 105 1.75 16.53 -9.39
CA VAL A 105 2.62 17.28 -10.29
C VAL A 105 3.45 16.30 -11.10
N SER A 106 3.66 16.63 -12.38
CA SER A 106 4.57 15.88 -13.25
C SER A 106 5.95 16.48 -13.14
N GLU A 107 6.96 15.64 -12.91
CA GLU A 107 8.34 16.05 -13.11
C GLU A 107 8.65 15.99 -14.60
N HIS A 108 9.21 17.07 -15.16
CA HIS A 108 9.59 17.12 -16.57
C HIS A 108 10.68 16.07 -16.83
N GLY A 109 10.33 15.01 -17.57
CA GLY A 109 11.21 13.87 -17.79
C GLY A 109 12.15 14.05 -18.98
N GLY A 110 13.46 13.97 -18.72
CA GLY A 110 14.46 13.58 -19.72
C GLY A 110 14.40 12.09 -20.05
N GLN A 111 15.51 11.52 -20.59
CA GLN A 111 15.59 10.16 -21.17
C GLN A 111 15.07 8.99 -20.30
N SER A 112 14.87 9.18 -19.00
CA SER A 112 14.41 8.14 -18.06
C SER A 112 12.90 8.12 -17.80
N GLY A 113 12.13 9.03 -18.41
CA GLY A 113 10.68 9.14 -18.21
C GLY A 113 10.31 9.96 -16.98
N GLY A 114 9.39 10.91 -17.13
CA GLY A 114 8.99 11.82 -16.06
C GLY A 114 8.34 11.11 -14.88
N GLY A 115 8.69 11.53 -13.67
CA GLY A 115 8.03 11.12 -12.43
C GLY A 115 6.68 11.82 -12.24
N SER A 116 5.90 11.33 -11.28
CA SER A 116 4.73 12.06 -10.80
C SER A 116 4.63 11.90 -9.29
N THR A 117 4.62 13.03 -8.60
CA THR A 117 4.56 13.09 -7.14
C THR A 117 3.25 13.73 -6.69
N LEU A 118 2.79 13.39 -5.49
CA LEU A 118 1.60 14.01 -4.92
C LEU A 118 1.87 15.48 -4.57
N THR A 119 0.85 16.31 -4.77
CA THR A 119 0.80 17.64 -4.18
C THR A 119 0.26 17.55 -2.75
N ALA A 120 0.30 18.67 -2.02
CA ALA A 120 -0.38 18.79 -0.73
C ALA A 120 -1.89 18.46 -0.84
N VAL A 121 -2.53 18.80 -1.96
CA VAL A 121 -3.94 18.46 -2.22
C VAL A 121 -4.12 16.95 -2.35
N GLY A 122 -3.23 16.26 -3.06
CA GLY A 122 -3.27 14.81 -3.18
C GLY A 122 -3.15 14.09 -1.83
N GLU A 123 -2.23 14.52 -0.98
CA GLU A 123 -2.07 13.96 0.37
C GLU A 123 -3.29 14.24 1.26
N GLU A 124 -3.82 15.46 1.18
CA GLU A 124 -5.00 15.87 1.95
C GLU A 124 -6.25 15.05 1.57
N ILE A 125 -6.43 14.76 0.28
CA ILE A 125 -7.49 13.88 -0.20
C ILE A 125 -7.39 12.49 0.43
N ILE A 126 -6.20 11.88 0.44
CA ILE A 126 -5.99 10.55 1.05
C ILE A 126 -6.34 10.62 2.54
N ARG A 127 -5.81 11.61 3.25
CA ARG A 127 -6.01 11.79 4.69
C ARG A 127 -7.49 11.94 5.04
N LEU A 128 -8.21 12.81 4.34
CA LEU A 128 -9.63 13.05 4.57
C LEU A 128 -10.47 11.82 4.23
N TYR A 129 -10.23 11.20 3.08
CA TYR A 129 -11.01 10.04 2.62
C TYR A 129 -10.90 8.87 3.59
N ARG A 130 -9.66 8.47 3.95
CA ARG A 130 -9.42 7.38 4.90
C ARG A 130 -9.91 7.71 6.31
N GLY A 131 -9.77 8.96 6.74
CA GLY A 131 -10.31 9.44 8.00
C GLY A 131 -11.85 9.34 8.07
N ILE A 132 -12.54 9.65 6.97
CA ILE A 132 -14.00 9.50 6.88
C ILE A 132 -14.40 8.03 6.93
N GLU A 133 -13.74 7.15 6.17
CA GLU A 133 -14.01 5.70 6.19
C GLU A 133 -13.86 5.12 7.60
N ALA A 134 -12.77 5.46 8.29
CA ALA A 134 -12.52 4.99 9.65
C ALA A 134 -13.59 5.48 10.64
N ARG A 135 -13.98 6.76 10.56
CA ARG A 135 -15.04 7.31 11.42
C ARG A 135 -16.41 6.71 11.13
N ALA A 136 -16.75 6.50 9.86
CA ALA A 136 -18.01 5.85 9.48
C ALA A 136 -18.06 4.41 10.00
N ALA A 137 -16.96 3.66 9.87
CA ALA A 137 -16.88 2.30 10.41
C ALA A 137 -17.04 2.25 11.92
N ALA A 138 -16.38 3.16 12.65
CA ALA A 138 -16.51 3.24 14.10
C ALA A 138 -17.94 3.64 14.52
N ALA A 139 -18.53 4.64 13.87
CA ALA A 139 -19.86 5.14 14.20
C ALA A 139 -20.97 4.11 13.91
N CYS A 140 -20.81 3.27 12.90
CA CYS A 140 -21.79 2.27 12.48
C CYS A 140 -21.47 0.85 12.96
N ALA A 141 -20.52 0.67 13.89
CA ALA A 141 -20.07 -0.66 14.31
C ALA A 141 -21.23 -1.57 14.81
N PRO A 142 -22.19 -1.09 15.62
CA PRO A 142 -23.34 -1.91 16.05
C PRO A 142 -24.21 -2.38 14.89
N GLU A 143 -24.55 -1.48 13.95
CA GLU A 143 -25.37 -1.78 12.77
C GLU A 143 -24.65 -2.72 11.82
N ILE A 144 -23.34 -2.52 11.61
CA ILE A 144 -22.50 -3.43 10.83
C ILE A 144 -22.56 -4.84 11.43
N ALA A 145 -22.37 -4.98 12.75
CA ALA A 145 -22.43 -6.27 13.43
C ALA A 145 -23.82 -6.92 13.34
N ALA A 146 -24.90 -6.13 13.31
CA ALA A 146 -26.25 -6.65 13.08
C ALA A 146 -26.43 -7.11 11.63
N LEU A 147 -25.96 -6.34 10.65
CA LEU A 147 -26.03 -6.68 9.23
C LEU A 147 -25.24 -7.93 8.88
N THR A 148 -24.02 -8.09 9.40
CA THR A 148 -23.17 -9.26 9.11
C THR A 148 -23.78 -10.57 9.62
N LYS A 149 -24.57 -10.55 10.70
CA LYS A 149 -25.32 -11.71 11.19
C LYS A 149 -26.45 -12.17 10.25
N LEU A 150 -26.94 -11.29 9.38
CA LEU A 150 -27.99 -11.62 8.40
C LEU A 150 -27.42 -12.29 7.14
N VAL A 151 -26.11 -12.19 6.90
CA VAL A 151 -25.46 -12.79 5.74
C VAL A 151 -25.17 -14.27 6.04
N LYS A 152 -25.58 -15.16 5.12
CA LYS A 152 -25.25 -16.60 5.22
C LYS A 152 -23.75 -16.78 4.99
N GLY A 153 -23.08 -17.45 5.94
CA GLY A 153 -21.68 -17.85 5.83
C GLY A 153 -21.47 -19.17 5.11
#